data_AF-A0A358M8X2-F1
#
_entry.id   AF-A0A358M8X2-F1
#
_cell.length_a   1.000
_cell.length_b   1.000
_cell.length_c   1.000
_cell.angle_alpha   90.00
_cell.angle_beta   90.00
_cell.angle_gamma   90.00
#
_symmetry.space_group_name_H-M   'P 1'
#
loop_
_entity.id
_entity.type
_entity.pdbx_description
1 polymer ?
#
loop_
_entity_poly.entity_id
_entity_poly.type
_entity_poly.pdbx_seq_one_letter_code
_entity_poly.pdbx_strand_id
1 'polypeptide(L)' 'MPFFQTGKTMIPFAASGSSGIQKARKSLRAHCPTAAWRPGKLLDHTGVVSWTKTVINK' A
#
# COMPACT_ATOMS: atom_id res chain seq x y z
N MET A 1 9.84 20.75 -5.32
CA MET A 1 8.37 20.71 -5.25
C MET A 1 7.90 19.35 -5.79
N PRO A 2 7.66 18.29 -4.97
CA PRO A 2 7.56 16.94 -5.49
C PRO A 2 6.13 16.65 -5.97
N PHE A 3 5.83 17.03 -7.21
CA PHE A 3 4.57 16.67 -7.90
C PHE A 3 4.52 15.19 -8.33
N PHE A 4 5.60 14.42 -8.17
CA PHE A 4 5.71 13.04 -8.67
C PHE A 4 4.69 12.05 -8.09
N GLN A 5 3.97 12.40 -7.02
CA GLN A 5 3.01 11.50 -6.37
C GLN A 5 1.56 11.96 -6.50
N THR A 6 1.32 13.21 -6.90
CA THR A 6 -0.02 13.77 -7.05
C THR A 6 -0.79 13.01 -8.12
N GLY A 7 -1.94 12.46 -7.75
CA GLY A 7 -2.81 11.69 -8.65
C GLY A 7 -2.38 10.23 -8.88
N LYS A 8 -1.23 9.78 -8.36
CA LYS A 8 -0.85 8.36 -8.44
C LYS A 8 -1.61 7.55 -7.39
N THR A 9 -2.12 6.39 -7.79
CA THR A 9 -2.74 5.44 -6.86
C THR A 9 -1.64 4.73 -6.05
N MET A 10 -1.68 4.85 -4.72
CA MET A 10 -0.77 4.15 -3.81
C MET A 10 -1.49 3.06 -3.02
N ILE A 11 -0.94 1.84 -3.09
CA ILE A 11 -1.49 0.62 -2.49
C ILE A 11 -0.35 -0.12 -1.77
N PRO A 12 -0.16 0.12 -0.46
CA PRO A 12 0.99 -0.44 0.25
C PRO A 12 0.78 -1.93 0.58
N PHE A 13 1.86 -2.71 0.52
CA PHE A 13 1.90 -4.07 1.05
C PHE A 13 3.18 -4.27 1.87
N ALA A 14 3.16 -5.28 2.74
CA ALA A 14 4.31 -5.66 3.55
C ALA A 14 4.31 -7.17 3.80
N ALA A 15 5.47 -7.73 4.08
CA ALA A 15 5.64 -9.06 4.68
C ALA A 15 6.33 -8.87 6.04
N SER A 16 5.77 -9.44 7.10
CA SER A 16 6.32 -9.37 8.47
C SER A 16 5.91 -10.60 9.25
N GLY A 17 6.78 -11.09 10.13
CA GLY A 17 6.50 -12.23 11.01
C GLY A 17 5.64 -11.92 12.23
N SER A 18 5.45 -10.65 12.59
CA SER A 18 4.69 -10.27 13.80
C SER A 18 4.06 -8.87 13.77
N SER A 19 4.60 -7.95 12.97
CA SER A 19 4.13 -6.56 12.93
C SER A 19 3.10 -6.35 11.83
N GLY A 20 2.02 -5.65 12.15
CA GLY A 20 1.04 -5.20 11.16
C GLY A 20 1.55 -4.06 10.27
N ILE A 21 0.91 -3.86 9.11
CA ILE A 21 1.27 -2.82 8.13
C ILE A 21 0.84 -1.39 8.53
N GLN A 22 0.03 -1.24 9.57
CA GLN A 22 -0.69 0.01 9.88
C GLN A 22 0.25 1.19 10.16
N LYS A 23 1.36 0.96 10.89
CA LYS A 23 2.34 2.01 11.23
C LYS A 23 3.08 2.50 9.99
N ALA A 24 3.54 1.58 9.13
CA ALA A 24 4.19 1.92 7.86
C ALA A 24 3.23 2.70 6.94
N ARG A 25 1.97 2.27 6.86
CA ARG A 25 0.92 2.96 6.10
C ARG A 25 0.68 4.39 6.60
N LYS A 26 0.67 4.61 7.92
CA LYS A 26 0.49 5.96 8.50
C LYS A 26 1.68 6.86 8.18
N SER A 27 2.89 6.34 8.31
CA SER A 27 4.12 7.06 7.97
C SER A 27 4.13 7.49 6.50
N LEU A 28 3.86 6.55 5.57
CA LEU A 28 3.87 6.86 4.14
C LEU A 28 2.83 7.91 3.75
N ARG A 29 1.62 7.89 4.35
CA ARG A 29 0.58 8.91 4.12
C ARG A 29 1.03 10.30 4.54
N ALA A 30 1.74 10.41 5.66
CA ALA A 30 2.25 11.70 6.15
C ALA A 30 3.31 12.29 5.19
N HIS A 31 4.10 11.44 4.55
CA HIS A 31 5.13 11.86 3.59
C HIS A 31 4.58 12.10 2.18
N CYS A 32 3.48 11.43 1.81
CA CYS A 32 2.86 11.51 0.48
C CYS A 32 1.38 11.92 0.59
N PRO A 33 1.07 13.14 1.08
CA PRO A 33 -0.30 13.55 1.35
C PRO A 33 -1.15 13.71 0.09
N THR A 34 -0.53 13.95 -1.07
CA THR A 34 -1.22 14.17 -2.36
C THR A 34 -1.46 12.89 -3.17
N ALA A 35 -1.02 11.73 -2.67
CA ALA A 35 -1.24 10.45 -3.33
C ALA A 35 -2.69 9.95 -3.12
N ALA A 36 -3.23 9.27 -4.14
CA ALA A 36 -4.53 8.62 -4.04
C ALA A 36 -4.40 7.27 -3.31
N TRP A 37 -4.60 7.28 -1.99
CA TRP A 37 -4.38 6.12 -1.14
C TRP A 37 -5.54 5.11 -1.16
N ARG A 38 -5.22 3.83 -1.37
CA ARG A 38 -6.15 2.71 -1.16
C ARG A 38 -5.78 1.89 0.09
N PRO A 39 -6.66 0.98 0.55
CA PRO A 39 -6.30 0.00 1.57
C PRO A 39 -5.11 -0.85 1.12
N GLY A 40 -4.16 -1.05 2.03
CA GLY A 40 -3.02 -1.95 1.83
C GLY A 40 -3.25 -3.31 2.48
N LYS A 41 -2.33 -4.26 2.27
CA LYS A 41 -2.44 -5.61 2.86
C LYS A 41 -1.10 -6.11 3.40
N LEU A 42 -1.12 -6.72 4.58
CA LEU A 42 -0.03 -7.57 5.04
C LEU A 42 -0.16 -8.90 4.30
N LEU A 43 0.84 -9.27 3.51
CA LEU A 43 0.85 -10.50 2.73
C LEU A 43 1.69 -11.55 3.44
N ASP A 44 1.12 -12.74 3.54
CA ASP A 44 1.81 -13.98 3.85
C ASP A 44 2.20 -14.70 2.53
N HIS A 45 2.76 -15.90 2.66
CA HIS A 45 3.27 -16.68 1.53
C HIS A 45 2.16 -17.22 0.61
N THR A 46 0.89 -17.23 1.04
CA THR A 46 -0.20 -17.94 0.35
C THR A 46 -1.18 -17.00 -0.33
N GLY A 47 -1.31 -15.76 0.15
CA GLY A 47 -2.34 -14.81 -0.31
C GLY A 47 -1.96 -13.86 -1.46
N VAL A 48 -0.72 -13.90 -1.97
CA VAL A 48 -0.19 -12.88 -2.89
C VAL A 48 -0.94 -12.87 -4.22
N VAL A 49 -1.07 -14.01 -4.90
CA VAL A 49 -1.69 -14.08 -6.24
C VAL A 49 -3.15 -13.64 -6.22
N SER A 50 -3.91 -14.10 -5.21
CA SER A 50 -5.31 -13.72 -5.04
C SER A 50 -5.44 -12.22 -4.78
N TRP A 51 -4.63 -11.67 -3.88
CA TRP A 51 -4.64 -10.25 -3.59
C TRP A 51 -4.31 -9.42 -4.83
N THR A 52 -3.25 -9.75 -5.57
CA THR A 52 -2.83 -9.00 -6.77
C THR A 52 -3.96 -8.87 -7.79
N LYS A 53 -4.79 -9.91 -7.99
CA LYS A 53 -5.96 -9.86 -8.86
C LYS A 53 -7.01 -8.83 -8.41
N THR A 54 -7.20 -8.66 -7.10
CA THR A 54 -8.11 -7.63 -6.56
C THR A 54 -7.60 -6.19 -6.76
N VAL A 55 -6.30 -6.05 -7.02
CA VAL A 55 -5.64 -4.74 -7.13
C VAL A 55 -5.48 -4.29 -8.59
N ILE A 56 -5.19 -5.23 -9.50
CA ILE A 56 -4.87 -4.97 -10.91
C ILE A 56 -6.11 -4.83 -11.81
N ASN A 57 -7.19 -5.58 -11.57
CA ASN A 57 -8.40 -5.54 -12.42
C ASN A 57 -9.29 -4.32 -12.14
N LYS A 58 -8.74 -3.11 -12.29
CA LYS A 58 -9.55 -1.90 -12.43
C LYS A 58 -10.10 -1.78 -13.84
#